data_AF-A0A432R221-F1
#
_entry.id   AF-A0A432R221-F1
#
_cell.length_a   1.000
_cell.length_b   1.000
_cell.length_c   1.000
_cell.angle_alpha   90.00
_cell.angle_beta   90.00
_cell.angle_gamma   90.00
#
_symmetry.space_group_name_H-M   'P 1'
#
loop_
_entity.id
_entity.type
_entity.pdbx_description
1 polymer ?
#
loop_
_entity_poly.entity_id
_entity_poly.type
_entity_poly.pdbx_seq_one_letter_code
_entity_poly.pdbx_strand_id
1 'polypeptide(L)'
;MGITVRRFLLILSILMLLVIFSTLGIMLIEKWSFLDALWHTIITISTVGYGEVHPLSTAGKIFTMVVIVIAFAVFAYGASTVASMLFEGELKKIFVIKRMEKMASRLKDHTIVCGLGRTGLAAIKELWREKVPFVVIEKDEERIE
;
A
#
# COMPACT_ATOMS: atom_id res chain seq x y z
N MET A 1 0.96 10.02 -10.24
CA MET A 1 0.28 9.79 -8.95
C MET A 1 0.22 8.28 -8.74
N GLY A 2 0.85 7.73 -7.69
CA GLY A 2 0.97 6.28 -7.51
C GLY A 2 -0.38 5.58 -7.43
N ILE A 3 -0.47 4.34 -7.92
CA ILE A 3 -1.69 3.50 -7.89
C ILE A 3 -2.31 3.48 -6.48
N THR A 4 -1.47 3.46 -5.45
CA THR A 4 -1.85 3.48 -4.05
C THR A 4 -2.52 4.78 -3.60
N VAL A 5 -2.03 5.94 -4.05
CA VAL A 5 -2.65 7.25 -3.76
C VAL A 5 -4.04 7.31 -4.40
N ARG A 6 -4.21 6.75 -5.60
CA ARG A 6 -5.53 6.67 -6.26
C ARG A 6 -6.50 5.79 -5.48
N ARG A 7 -6.05 4.64 -4.94
CA ARG A 7 -6.88 3.77 -4.09
C ARG A 7 -7.32 4.47 -2.81
N PHE A 8 -6.40 5.18 -2.16
CA PHE A 8 -6.72 5.95 -0.95
C PHE A 8 -7.76 7.04 -1.21
N LEU A 9 -7.58 7.83 -2.28
CA LEU A 9 -8.56 8.84 -2.70
C LEU A 9 -9.93 8.23 -3.03
N LEU A 10 -9.97 7.06 -3.68
CA LEU A 10 -11.21 6.35 -3.97
C LEU A 10 -11.95 5.94 -2.68
N ILE A 11 -11.25 5.41 -1.68
CA ILE A 11 -11.85 5.04 -0.39
C ILE A 11 -12.44 6.28 0.29
N LEU A 12 -11.71 7.39 0.29
CA LEU A 12 -12.14 8.66 0.89
C LEU A 12 -13.41 9.19 0.20
N SER A 13 -13.45 9.14 -1.13
CA SER A 13 -14.65 9.50 -1.89
C SER A 13 -15.84 8.58 -1.59
N ILE A 14 -15.63 7.26 -1.48
CA ILE A 14 -16.69 6.30 -1.14
C ILE A 14 -17.23 6.56 0.27
N LEU A 15 -16.36 6.82 1.25
CA LEU A 15 -16.78 7.17 2.62
C LEU A 15 -17.60 8.46 2.65
N MET A 16 -17.18 9.49 1.91
CA MET A 16 -17.91 10.76 1.82
C MET A 16 -19.30 10.56 1.20
N LEU A 17 -19.40 9.77 0.13
CA LEU A 17 -20.69 9.41 -0.48
C LEU A 17 -21.58 8.60 0.48
N LEU A 18 -21.00 7.67 1.24
CA LEU A 18 -21.73 6.87 2.22
C LEU A 18 -22.27 7.73 3.37
N VAL A 19 -21.48 8.72 3.83
CA VAL A 19 -21.94 9.69 4.84
C VAL A 19 -23.13 10.48 4.31
N ILE A 20 -23.02 11.05 3.10
CA ILE A 20 -24.12 11.82 2.49
C ILE A 20 -25.37 10.94 2.33
N PHE A 21 -25.21 9.72 1.80
CA PHE A 21 -26.30 8.77 1.61
C PHE A 21 -26.98 8.38 2.92
N SER A 22 -26.20 8.06 3.95
CA SER A 22 -26.72 7.69 5.27
C SER A 22 -27.45 8.86 5.93
N THR A 23 -26.86 10.07 5.92
CA THR A 23 -27.46 11.26 6.53
C THR A 23 -28.78 11.61 5.84
N LEU A 24 -28.81 11.63 4.49
CA LEU A 24 -30.05 11.89 3.76
C LEU A 24 -31.10 10.79 4.00
N GLY A 25 -30.69 9.53 4.04
CA GLY A 25 -31.61 8.42 4.33
C GLY A 25 -32.29 8.55 5.69
N ILE A 26 -31.52 8.87 6.74
CA ILE A 26 -32.07 9.09 8.09
C ILE A 26 -32.96 10.33 8.13
N MET A 27 -32.57 11.43 7.49
CA MET A 27 -33.42 12.62 7.40
C MET A 27 -34.77 12.31 6.72
N LEU A 28 -34.78 11.48 5.68
CA LEU A 28 -36.01 11.16 4.95
C LEU A 28 -36.89 10.15 5.69
N ILE A 29 -36.30 9.12 6.31
CA ILE A 29 -37.03 8.05 6.99
C ILE A 29 -37.53 8.52 8.35
N GLU A 30 -36.66 9.13 9.16
CA GLU A 30 -36.95 9.50 10.54
C GLU A 30 -37.34 10.97 10.72
N LYS A 31 -37.23 11.78 9.66
CA LYS A 31 -37.51 13.24 9.71
C LYS A 31 -36.70 14.00 10.75
N TRP A 32 -35.51 13.49 11.07
CA TRP A 32 -34.59 14.15 11.99
C TRP A 32 -33.98 15.40 11.36
N SER A 33 -33.52 16.31 12.22
CA SER A 33 -32.74 17.47 11.77
C SER A 33 -31.46 17.02 11.07
N PHE A 34 -30.92 17.85 10.18
CA PHE A 34 -29.66 17.55 9.49
C PHE A 34 -28.53 17.21 10.47
N LEU A 35 -28.44 17.97 11.57
CA LEU A 35 -27.38 17.78 12.57
C LEU A 35 -27.54 16.44 13.30
N ASP A 36 -28.76 16.07 13.70
CA ASP A 36 -29.02 14.81 14.40
C ASP A 36 -28.77 13.61 13.48
N ALA A 37 -29.20 13.71 12.22
CA ALA A 37 -28.96 12.67 11.22
C ALA A 37 -27.47 12.52 10.90
N LEU A 38 -26.75 13.64 10.74
CA LEU A 38 -25.30 13.62 10.51
C LEU A 38 -24.56 13.04 11.71
N TRP A 39 -24.93 13.46 12.92
CA TRP A 39 -24.35 12.91 14.16
C TRP A 39 -24.55 11.39 14.23
N HIS A 40 -25.77 10.91 13.99
CA HIS A 40 -26.09 9.48 13.95
C HIS A 40 -25.25 8.73 12.89
N THR A 41 -25.13 9.29 11.69
CA THR A 41 -24.28 8.72 10.63
C THR A 41 -22.82 8.64 11.05
N ILE A 42 -22.27 9.69 11.66
CA ILE A 42 -20.86 9.73 12.07
C ILE A 42 -20.58 8.69 13.16
N ILE A 43 -21.38 8.63 14.22
CA ILE A 43 -21.16 7.64 15.30
C ILE A 43 -21.32 6.20 14.81
N THR A 44 -22.14 5.99 13.78
CA THR A 44 -22.38 4.67 13.16
C THR A 44 -21.22 4.25 12.27
N ILE A 45 -20.83 5.09 11.32
CA ILE A 45 -19.75 4.79 10.35
C ILE A 45 -18.38 4.76 11.05
N SER A 46 -18.16 5.59 12.07
CA SER A 46 -16.93 5.57 12.88
C SER A 46 -16.83 4.36 13.82
N THR A 47 -17.87 3.52 13.89
CA THR A 47 -17.96 2.35 14.78
C THR A 47 -17.93 2.68 16.28
N VAL A 48 -18.12 3.96 16.65
CA VAL A 48 -18.15 4.40 18.06
C VAL A 48 -19.45 3.98 18.74
N GLY A 49 -20.59 4.18 18.08
CA GLY A 49 -21.87 3.63 18.53
C GLY A 49 -22.39 4.16 19.87
N TYR A 50 -22.33 5.47 20.13
CA TYR A 50 -22.87 6.09 21.36
C TYR A 50 -24.39 5.94 21.59
N GLY A 51 -25.10 5.27 20.67
CA GLY A 51 -26.55 5.14 20.69
C GLY A 51 -27.24 6.25 19.89
N GLU A 52 -28.54 6.06 19.68
CA GLU A 52 -29.39 6.88 18.83
C GLU A 52 -29.80 8.15 19.59
N VAL A 53 -29.76 9.33 18.95
CA VAL A 53 -30.20 10.60 19.59
C VAL A 53 -31.70 10.56 19.88
N HIS A 54 -32.46 9.98 18.95
CA HIS A 54 -33.89 9.73 19.06
C HIS A 54 -34.16 8.24 18.73
N PRO A 55 -35.27 7.65 19.20
CA PRO A 55 -35.58 6.26 18.90
C PRO A 55 -35.79 6.04 17.40
N LEU A 56 -35.10 5.07 16.81
CA LEU A 56 -35.28 4.68 15.42
C LEU A 56 -36.55 3.87 15.19
N SER A 57 -37.27 4.19 14.11
CA SER A 57 -38.35 3.35 13.59
C SER A 57 -37.83 2.01 13.07
N THR A 58 -38.72 1.05 12.82
CA THR A 58 -38.34 -0.24 12.21
C THR A 58 -37.66 -0.05 10.86
N ALA A 59 -38.13 0.90 10.05
CA ALA A 59 -37.54 1.20 8.74
C ALA A 59 -36.13 1.80 8.90
N GLY A 60 -35.94 2.73 9.84
CA GLY A 60 -34.64 3.32 10.12
C GLY A 60 -33.64 2.30 10.67
N LYS A 61 -34.08 1.35 11.50
CA LYS A 61 -33.22 0.26 11.98
C LYS A 61 -32.73 -0.61 10.83
N ILE A 62 -33.61 -1.04 9.94
CA ILE A 62 -33.23 -1.85 8.77
C ILE A 62 -32.28 -1.07 7.87
N PHE A 63 -32.56 0.21 7.60
CA PHE A 63 -31.67 1.08 6.84
C PHE A 63 -30.28 1.18 7.48
N THR A 64 -30.23 1.42 8.78
CA THR A 64 -28.99 1.55 9.55
C THR A 64 -28.19 0.25 9.54
N MET A 65 -28.85 -0.91 9.66
CA MET A 65 -28.18 -2.22 9.54
C MET A 65 -27.47 -2.38 8.20
N VAL A 66 -28.11 -1.98 7.09
CA VAL A 66 -27.49 -2.03 5.76
C VAL A 66 -26.29 -1.09 5.67
N VAL A 67 -26.43 0.15 6.17
CA VAL A 67 -25.34 1.13 6.20
C VAL A 67 -24.14 0.61 7.00
N ILE A 68 -24.37 -0.04 8.16
CA ILE A 68 -23.32 -0.62 8.99
C ILE A 68 -22.52 -1.68 8.23
N VAL A 69 -23.20 -2.60 7.53
CA VAL A 69 -22.53 -3.66 6.76
C VAL A 69 -21.64 -3.06 5.66
N ILE A 70 -22.15 -2.06 4.95
CA ILE A 70 -21.39 -1.36 3.90
C ILE A 70 -20.20 -0.60 4.50
N ALA A 71 -20.42 0.15 5.58
CA ALA A 71 -19.39 0.92 6.26
C ALA A 71 -18.24 0.01 6.74
N PHE A 72 -18.58 -1.14 7.33
CA PHE A 72 -17.60 -2.12 7.79
C PHE A 72 -16.78 -2.71 6.63
N ALA A 73 -17.41 -3.02 5.49
CA ALA A 73 -16.70 -3.50 4.31
C ALA A 73 -15.69 -2.47 3.78
N VAL A 74 -16.09 -1.19 3.72
CA VAL A 74 -15.21 -0.09 3.31
C VAL A 74 -14.06 0.09 4.31
N PHE A 75 -14.35 0.01 5.61
CA PHE A 75 -13.35 0.09 6.66
C PHE A 75 -12.32 -1.04 6.56
N ALA A 76 -12.76 -2.30 6.41
CA ALA A 76 -11.88 -3.46 6.28
C ALA A 76 -10.96 -3.36 5.04
N TYR A 77 -11.50 -2.89 3.92
CA TYR A 77 -10.72 -2.64 2.71
C TYR A 77 -9.72 -1.50 2.89
N GLY A 78 -10.11 -0.42 3.58
CA GLY A 78 -9.25 0.70 3.93
C GLY A 78 -8.08 0.28 4.81
N ALA A 79 -8.37 -0.46 5.89
CA ALA A 79 -7.35 -1.02 6.78
C ALA A 79 -6.35 -1.92 6.03
N SER A 80 -6.85 -2.78 5.12
CA SER A 80 -5.99 -3.63 4.28
C SER A 80 -5.07 -2.80 3.38
N THR A 81 -5.59 -1.72 2.80
CA THR A 81 -4.80 -0.82 1.94
C THR A 81 -3.70 -0.12 2.72
N VAL A 82 -4.00 0.38 3.92
CA VAL A 82 -3.02 1.02 4.81
C VAL A 82 -1.97 -0.01 5.26
N ALA A 83 -2.38 -1.23 5.59
CA ALA A 83 -1.45 -2.31 5.93
C ALA A 83 -0.49 -2.60 4.76
N SER A 84 -1.01 -2.77 3.54
CA SER A 84 -0.17 -2.95 2.34
C SER A 84 0.81 -1.80 2.13
N MET A 85 0.43 -0.54 2.41
CA MET A 85 1.33 0.60 2.31
C MET A 85 2.52 0.50 3.26
N LEU A 86 2.27 0.11 4.50
CA LEU A 86 3.31 -0.05 5.52
C LEU A 86 4.25 -1.23 5.16
N PHE A 87 3.69 -2.35 4.70
CA PHE A 87 4.48 -3.54 4.38
C PHE A 87 5.24 -3.44 3.05
N GLU A 88 4.64 -2.89 1.99
CA GLU A 88 5.28 -2.81 0.67
C GLU A 88 6.35 -1.71 0.59
N GLY A 89 6.24 -0.65 1.39
CA GLY A 89 7.14 0.52 1.34
C GLY A 89 8.55 0.26 1.86
N GLU A 90 8.70 -0.47 2.96
CA GLU A 90 10.00 -0.62 3.64
C GLU A 90 10.57 -2.04 3.63
N LEU A 91 9.74 -3.06 3.85
CA LEU A 91 10.25 -4.42 4.07
C LEU A 91 10.91 -5.00 2.83
N LYS A 92 10.33 -4.80 1.64
CA LYS A 92 10.90 -5.37 0.41
C LYS A 92 12.30 -4.81 0.11
N LYS A 93 12.51 -3.51 0.33
CA LYS A 93 13.82 -2.88 0.15
C LYS A 93 14.82 -3.36 1.20
N ILE A 94 14.43 -3.40 2.47
CA ILE A 94 15.29 -3.84 3.56
C ILE A 94 15.71 -5.31 3.38
N PHE A 95 14.79 -6.20 2.98
CA PHE A 95 15.10 -7.61 2.70
C PHE A 95 16.08 -7.79 1.55
N VAL A 96 15.93 -7.00 0.47
CA VAL A 96 16.86 -7.05 -0.67
C VAL A 96 18.26 -6.61 -0.25
N ILE A 97 18.39 -5.49 0.47
CA ILE A 97 19.68 -4.97 0.92
C ILE A 97 20.36 -5.94 1.88
N LYS A 98 19.65 -6.45 2.90
CA LYS A 98 20.19 -7.44 3.84
C LYS A 98 20.61 -8.74 3.15
N ARG A 99 19.85 -9.19 2.15
CA ARG A 99 20.23 -10.37 1.35
C ARG A 99 21.49 -10.10 0.53
N MET A 100 21.60 -8.92 -0.08
CA MET A 100 22.79 -8.50 -0.82
C MET A 100 24.02 -8.39 0.08
N GLU A 101 23.91 -7.78 1.27
CA GLU A 101 25.01 -7.73 2.25
C GLU A 101 25.47 -9.13 2.67
N LYS A 102 24.53 -10.04 2.94
CA LYS A 102 24.86 -11.42 3.33
C LYS A 102 25.49 -12.22 2.19
N MET A 103 25.13 -11.92 0.93
CA MET A 103 25.79 -12.47 -0.25
C MET A 103 27.20 -11.88 -0.41
N ALA A 104 27.34 -10.56 -0.26
CA ALA A 104 28.61 -9.86 -0.34
C ALA A 104 29.60 -10.34 0.73
N SER A 105 29.13 -10.56 1.97
CA SER A 105 29.95 -11.05 3.08
C SER A 105 30.43 -12.50 2.90
N ARG A 106 29.80 -13.27 2.02
CA ARG A 106 30.19 -14.66 1.70
C ARG A 106 31.21 -14.73 0.58
N LEU A 107 31.32 -13.68 -0.24
CA LEU A 107 32.36 -13.58 -1.26
C LEU A 107 33.69 -13.32 -0.57
N LYS A 108 34.61 -14.27 -0.65
CA LYS A 108 36.00 -14.13 -0.22
C LYS A 108 36.90 -14.31 -1.43
N ASP A 109 37.81 -13.36 -1.65
CA ASP A 109 38.83 -13.42 -2.69
C ASP A 109 38.29 -13.62 -4.12
N HIS A 110 37.12 -13.03 -4.42
CA HIS A 110 36.53 -13.03 -5.77
C HIS A 110 36.72 -11.68 -6.43
N THR A 111 37.45 -11.65 -7.55
CA THR A 111 37.55 -10.47 -8.41
C THR A 111 36.45 -10.54 -9.47
N ILE A 112 35.52 -9.60 -9.46
CA ILE A 112 34.45 -9.51 -10.46
C ILE A 112 34.64 -8.21 -11.25
N VAL A 113 34.79 -8.32 -12.57
CA VAL A 113 34.82 -7.16 -13.47
C VAL A 113 33.43 -6.99 -14.07
N CYS A 114 32.72 -5.96 -13.64
CA CYS A 114 31.38 -5.63 -14.16
C CYS A 114 31.50 -4.67 -15.36
N GLY A 115 31.38 -5.22 -16.56
CA GLY A 115 31.42 -4.50 -17.84
C GLY A 115 32.73 -4.68 -18.61
N LEU A 116 32.62 -4.97 -19.91
CA LEU A 116 33.66 -5.07 -20.95
C LEU A 116 33.81 -3.77 -21.75
N GLY A 117 33.62 -2.62 -21.08
CA GLY A 117 34.00 -1.33 -21.65
C GLY A 117 35.52 -1.16 -21.77
N ARG A 118 35.95 0.00 -22.26
CA ARG A 118 37.39 0.33 -22.40
C ARG A 118 38.18 0.13 -21.09
N THR A 119 37.61 0.56 -19.97
CA THR A 119 38.22 0.42 -18.64
C THR A 119 38.19 -1.02 -18.13
N GLY A 120 37.11 -1.76 -18.39
CA GLY A 120 36.98 -3.17 -18.02
C GLY A 120 37.99 -4.05 -18.74
N LEU A 121 38.20 -3.82 -20.04
CA LEU A 121 39.23 -4.49 -20.83
C LEU A 121 40.65 -4.21 -20.32
N ALA A 122 40.95 -2.96 -19.95
CA ALA A 122 42.23 -2.61 -19.36
C ALA A 122 42.45 -3.34 -18.01
N ALA A 123 41.42 -3.39 -17.16
CA ALA A 123 41.47 -4.10 -15.89
C ALA A 123 41.67 -5.62 -16.08
N ILE A 124 40.94 -6.23 -17.02
CA ILE A 124 41.08 -7.66 -17.36
C ILE A 124 42.50 -7.97 -17.83
N LYS A 125 43.08 -7.12 -18.68
CA LYS A 125 44.44 -7.31 -19.21
C LYS A 125 45.48 -7.32 -18.09
N GLU A 126 45.33 -6.44 -17.10
CA GLU A 126 46.22 -6.38 -15.94
C GLU A 126 46.01 -7.61 -15.02
N LEU A 127 44.76 -7.97 -14.71
CA LEU A 127 44.42 -9.15 -13.90
C LEU A 127 44.93 -10.45 -14.54
N TRP A 128 44.82 -10.57 -15.86
CA TRP A 128 45.34 -11.71 -16.61
C TRP A 128 46.87 -11.79 -16.54
N ARG A 129 47.57 -10.65 -16.62
CA ARG A 129 49.03 -10.58 -16.51
C ARG A 129 49.52 -11.01 -15.14
N GLU A 130 48.83 -10.60 -14.08
CA GLU A 130 49.13 -10.95 -12.69
C GLU A 130 48.61 -12.34 -12.28
N LYS A 131 47.97 -13.09 -13.21
CA LYS A 131 47.37 -14.42 -12.96
C LYS A 131 46.34 -14.44 -11.82
N VAL A 132 45.63 -13.32 -11.62
CA VAL A 132 44.56 -13.23 -10.64
C VAL A 132 43.30 -13.89 -11.23
N PRO A 133 42.67 -14.85 -10.56
CA PRO A 133 41.40 -15.41 -11.03
C PRO A 133 40.27 -14.37 -10.92
N PHE A 134 39.54 -14.16 -12.01
CA PHE A 134 38.42 -13.20 -12.08
C PHE A 134 37.24 -13.74 -12.89
N VAL A 135 36.06 -13.17 -12.65
CA VAL A 135 34.83 -13.39 -13.43
C VAL A 135 34.39 -12.07 -14.04
N VAL A 136 33.95 -12.10 -15.30
CA VAL A 136 33.43 -10.91 -15.99
C VAL A 136 31.92 -11.00 -16.09
N ILE A 137 31.24 -9.91 -15.76
CA ILE A 137 29.78 -9.76 -15.94
C ILE A 137 29.57 -8.61 -16.91
N GLU A 138 29.13 -8.90 -18.13
CA GLU A 138 28.71 -7.90 -19.11
C GLU A 138 27.22 -8.09 -19.40
N LYS A 139 26.50 -6.99 -19.48
CA LYS A 139 25.06 -6.95 -19.77
C LYS A 139 24.79 -6.99 -21.27
N ASP A 140 25.71 -6.46 -22.07
CA ASP A 140 25.61 -6.32 -23.51
C ASP A 140 26.24 -7.55 -24.22
N GLU A 141 25.39 -8.44 -24.76
CA GLU A 141 25.83 -9.69 -25.42
C GLU A 141 26.79 -9.45 -26.59
N GLU A 142 26.63 -8.34 -27.32
CA GLU A 142 27.48 -8.00 -28.49
C GLU A 142 28.94 -7.74 -28.12
N ARG A 143 29.26 -7.54 -26.84
CA ARG A 143 30.63 -7.26 -26.36
C ARG A 143 31.35 -8.50 -25.82
N ILE A 144 30.68 -9.64 -25.81
CA ILE A 144 31.20 -10.91 -25.28
C ILE A 144 31.89 -11.74 -26.38
N GLU A 145 31.53 -11.50 -27.66
CA GLU A 145 32.18 -12.06 -28.85
C GLU A 145 33.46 -11.30 -29.24
#